data_AF-A0A3R7BTX3-F1
#
_entry.id   AF-A0A3R7BTX3-F1
#
_cell.length_a   1.000
_cell.length_b   1.000
_cell.length_c   1.000
_cell.angle_alpha   90.00
_cell.angle_beta   90.00
_cell.angle_gamma   90.00
#
_symmetry.space_group_name_H-M   'P 1'
#
loop_
_entity.id
_entity.type
_entity.pdbx_description
1 polymer ?
#
loop_
_entity_poly.entity_id
_entity_poly.type
_entity_poly.pdbx_seq_one_letter_code
_entity_poly.pdbx_strand_id
1 'polypeptide(L)' 'MLAEKAKKYRMYVVAQIPERDGAKRYSTGVLIDRDGNLVGKY' A
#
# COMPACT_ATOMS: atom_id res chain seq x y z
N MET A 1 9.84 2.47 0.86
CA MET A 1 9.38 3.32 1.99
C MET A 1 8.27 2.71 2.86
N LEU A 2 7.13 2.20 2.35
CA LEU A 2 6.14 1.43 3.16
C LEU A 2 6.36 -0.08 3.12
N ALA A 3 6.45 -0.67 1.93
CA ALA A 3 6.72 -2.11 1.75
C ALA A 3 8.02 -2.58 2.43
N GLU A 4 9.09 -1.79 2.32
CA GLU A 4 10.36 -2.09 3.00
C GLU A 4 10.23 -2.04 4.52
N LYS A 5 9.42 -1.13 5.07
CA LYS A 5 9.16 -1.08 6.51
C LYS A 5 8.27 -2.26 6.94
N ALA A 6 7.26 -2.61 6.15
CA ALA A 6 6.44 -3.80 6.36
C ALA A 6 7.31 -5.06 6.46
N LYS A 7 8.24 -5.25 5.51
CA LYS A 7 9.23 -6.33 5.51
C LYS A 7 10.19 -6.27 6.69
N LYS A 8 10.79 -5.10 6.95
CA LYS A 8 11.79 -4.91 8.01
C LYS A 8 11.23 -5.23 9.40
N TYR A 9 9.99 -4.84 9.66
CA TYR A 9 9.34 -5.03 10.97
C TYR A 9 8.36 -6.20 11.00
N ARG A 10 8.27 -6.99 9.90
CA ARG A 10 7.37 -8.14 9.74
C ARG A 10 5.92 -7.83 10.11
N MET A 11 5.40 -6.71 9.63
CA MET A 11 4.07 -6.21 9.97
C MET A 11 3.20 -6.03 8.73
N TYR A 12 1.88 -6.08 8.92
CA TYR A 12 0.94 -5.59 7.91
C TYR A 12 0.90 -4.07 7.94
N VAL A 13 0.74 -3.46 6.77
CA VAL A 13 0.56 -2.01 6.64
C VAL A 13 -0.71 -1.74 5.86
N VAL A 14 -1.60 -0.95 6.47
CA VAL A 14 -2.76 -0.34 5.80
C VAL A 14 -2.48 1.14 5.66
N ALA A 15 -2.61 1.68 4.46
CA ALA A 15 -2.38 3.10 4.19
C ALA A 15 -3.34 3.62 3.13
N GLN A 16 -3.68 4.91 3.19
CA GLN A 16 -4.30 5.61 2.06
C GLN A 16 -3.22 6.31 1.24
N ILE A 17 -3.26 6.11 -0.08
CA ILE A 17 -2.38 6.75 -1.04
C ILE A 17 -3.19 7.40 -2.16
N PRO A 18 -2.77 8.57 -2.67
CA PRO A 18 -3.36 9.13 -3.88
C PRO A 18 -3.00 8.25 -5.08
N GLU A 19 -4.00 7.76 -5.78
CA GLU A 19 -3.84 6.99 -7.03
C GLU A 19 -4.33 7.82 -8.22
N ARG A 20 -3.63 7.68 -9.34
CA ARG A 20 -3.95 8.36 -10.59
C ARG A 20 -4.15 7.35 -11.68
N ASP A 21 -5.32 7.41 -12.30
CA ASP A 21 -5.67 6.64 -13.50
C ASP A 21 -6.06 7.63 -14.61
N GLY A 22 -5.10 7.90 -15.49
CA GLY A 22 -5.18 8.96 -16.49
C GLY A 22 -5.44 10.34 -15.87
N ALA A 23 -6.63 10.89 -16.17
CA ALA A 23 -7.08 12.17 -15.63
C ALA A 23 -7.79 12.07 -14.28
N LYS A 24 -8.19 10.86 -13.85
CA LYS A 24 -8.91 10.64 -12.60
C LYS A 24 -7.93 10.53 -11.43
N ARG A 25 -8.37 11.02 -10.26
CA ARG A 25 -7.65 10.90 -8.98
C ARG A 25 -8.54 10.19 -7.97
N TYR A 26 -7.96 9.22 -7.29
CA TYR A 26 -8.63 8.44 -6.25
C TYR A 26 -7.85 8.54 -4.94
N SER A 27 -8.56 8.43 -3.83
CA SER A 27 -7.95 8.13 -2.54
C SER A 27 -8.02 6.62 -2.35
N THR A 28 -6.92 5.92 -2.60
CA THR A 28 -6.88 4.46 -2.62
C THR A 28 -6.32 3.92 -1.31
N GLY A 29 -7.06 3.04 -0.65
CA GLY A 29 -6.56 2.24 0.45
C GLY A 29 -5.70 1.09 -0.07
N VAL A 30 -4.54 0.84 0.53
CA VAL A 30 -3.68 -0.30 0.18
C VAL A 30 -3.39 -1.16 1.39
N LEU A 31 -3.37 -2.48 1.18
CA LEU A 31 -2.91 -3.47 2.17
C LEU A 31 -1.61 -4.10 1.68
N ILE A 32 -0.57 -4.01 2.51
CA ILE A 32 0.75 -4.62 2.27
C ILE A 32 1.01 -5.70 3.32
N ASP A 33 1.51 -6.85 2.90
CA ASP A 33 1.86 -7.96 3.77
C ASP A 33 3.22 -7.79 4.46
N ARG A 34 3.54 -8.75 5.33
CA ARG A 34 4.77 -8.81 6.13
C ARG A 34 6.05 -9.05 5.32
N ASP A 35 5.94 -9.44 4.06
CA ASP A 35 7.07 -9.66 3.15
C ASP A 35 7.28 -8.43 2.24
N GLY A 36 6.38 -7.45 2.31
CA GLY A 36 6.39 -6.22 1.54
C GLY A 36 5.59 -6.30 0.25
N ASN A 37 4.79 -7.34 0.04
CA ASN A 37 3.96 -7.48 -1.16
C ASN A 37 2.63 -6.76 -1.00
N LEU A 38 2.13 -6.19 -2.09
CA LEU A 38 0.79 -5.62 -2.13
C LEU A 38 -0.25 -6.76 -2.18
N VAL A 39 -1.13 -6.81 -1.18
CA VAL A 39 -2.21 -7.80 -1.08
C VAL A 39 -3.48 -7.31 -1.77
N GLY A 40 -3.76 -6.01 -1.68
CA GLY A 40 -4.98 -5.44 -2.26
C GLY A 40 -5.00 -3.92 -2.26
N LYS A 41 -5.90 -3.37 -3.08
CA LYS A 41 -6.24 -1.95 -3.17
C LYS A 41 -7.76 -1.78 -3.10
N TYR A 42 -8.21 -0.68 -2.52
CA TYR A 42 -9.63 -0.35 -2.29
C TYR A 42 -9.91 1.11 -2.60
#